data_AF-A0A969B4C1-F1
#
_entry.id   AF-A0A969B4C1-F1
#
_cell.length_a   1.000
_cell.length_b   1.000
_cell.length_c   1.000
_cell.angle_alpha   90.00
_cell.angle_beta   90.00
_cell.angle_gamma   90.00
#
_symmetry.space_group_name_H-M   'P 1'
#
loop_
_entity.id
_entity.type
_entity.pdbx_description
1 polymer ?
#
loop_
_entity_poly.entity_id
_entity_poly.type
_entity_poly.pdbx_seq_one_letter_code
_entity_poly.pdbx_strand_id
1 'polypeptide(L)'
;MAFAGLRGTGDWSADERPKNFREMILWRDPNGQTPLTALMSKMRSEATDDPEFSWWEEELKPTRVKSHGTDIAAGTTALTLVATDGMGALDLVAGDLLLVEKLEPTTYTFEIVQVSANPTINTSVTVTRGAQGTTAAIIPANSFLLKIGTAFAEGTGAPKATNRNPTKYFNYTQIFKTVYEMTGTAEQTNIRTGDPLGNDKKRRMFDHSVAQELGYLFGFRHEATGANGKPLRYTGGLYQFLASANTASLETIKVWTAMPDEDDLLDAVYPVFDYNAGGIGNERIALCGNGFLNYLNILVKDQASVRINYNGDIKYFGMQLQKWTFPQGTIYLKTHPLMNVNSRFKNGCFWCMVVACATVR
;
A
#
# COMPACT_ATOMS: atom_id res chain seq x y z
N MET A 1 32.16 53.75 -47.65
CA MET A 1 31.18 53.72 -48.76
C MET A 1 30.27 52.52 -48.51
N ALA A 2 29.14 52.72 -47.81
CA ALA A 2 28.10 51.69 -47.70
C ALA A 2 27.18 51.84 -48.92
N PHE A 3 27.01 50.77 -49.69
CA PHE A 3 26.14 50.78 -50.86
C PHE A 3 24.68 50.81 -50.38
N ALA A 4 23.98 51.93 -50.62
CA ALA A 4 22.55 52.04 -50.37
C ALA A 4 21.80 51.05 -51.27
N GLY A 5 21.05 50.11 -50.67
CA GLY A 5 20.27 49.08 -51.39
C GLY A 5 20.75 47.63 -51.23
N LEU A 6 21.78 47.34 -50.43
CA LEU A 6 22.19 45.97 -50.13
C LEU A 6 21.19 45.32 -49.15
N ARG A 7 20.25 44.52 -49.67
CA ARG A 7 19.24 43.79 -48.90
C ARG A 7 19.92 42.77 -47.97
N GLY A 8 19.96 43.06 -46.67
CA GLY A 8 20.58 42.20 -45.65
C GLY A 8 19.62 41.16 -45.10
N THR A 9 20.16 40.19 -44.33
CA THR A 9 19.34 39.12 -43.71
C THR A 9 18.35 39.62 -42.64
N GLY A 10 18.37 40.91 -42.33
CA GLY A 10 17.43 41.60 -41.43
C GLY A 10 16.40 42.49 -42.13
N ASP A 11 16.50 42.69 -43.44
CA ASP A 11 15.57 43.51 -44.26
C ASP A 11 14.46 42.68 -44.92
N TRP A 12 14.29 41.44 -44.43
CA TRP A 12 13.36 40.45 -44.94
C TRP A 12 12.10 40.42 -44.09
N SER A 13 10.95 40.28 -44.75
CA SER A 13 9.66 40.10 -44.07
C SER A 13 9.67 38.82 -43.23
N ALA A 14 8.79 38.73 -42.24
CA ALA A 14 8.65 37.52 -41.42
C ALA A 14 8.52 36.28 -42.32
N ASP A 15 9.45 35.31 -42.13
CA ASP A 15 9.53 34.02 -42.83
C ASP A 15 10.02 34.03 -44.30
N GLU A 16 10.59 35.13 -44.80
CA GLU A 16 11.17 35.21 -46.16
C GLU A 16 12.54 34.48 -46.30
N ARG A 17 13.21 34.14 -45.19
CA ARG A 17 14.43 33.29 -45.17
C ARG A 17 14.08 31.83 -44.94
N PRO A 18 14.60 30.86 -45.72
CA PRO A 18 14.55 29.45 -45.38
C PRO A 18 15.31 29.21 -44.06
N LYS A 19 14.56 29.01 -42.98
CA LYS A 19 15.12 28.68 -41.66
C LYS A 19 15.45 27.18 -41.65
N ASN A 20 16.67 26.83 -41.25
CA ASN A 20 17.07 25.43 -41.07
C ASN A 20 16.46 24.91 -39.76
N PHE A 21 15.57 23.94 -39.87
CA PHE A 21 14.97 23.24 -38.74
C PHE A 21 15.67 21.90 -38.55
N ARG A 22 15.83 21.45 -37.30
CA ARG A 22 16.33 20.11 -36.99
C ARG A 22 15.25 19.08 -37.35
N GLU A 23 15.59 18.06 -38.14
CA GLU A 23 14.64 17.07 -38.69
C GLU A 23 14.04 16.10 -37.65
N MET A 24 14.55 16.09 -36.42
CA MET A 24 14.05 15.20 -35.37
C MET A 24 13.40 15.97 -34.22
N ILE A 25 12.24 15.48 -33.78
CA ILE A 25 11.56 15.94 -32.57
C ILE A 25 12.39 15.49 -31.36
N LEU A 26 12.83 16.46 -30.55
CA LEU A 26 13.41 16.16 -29.24
C LEU A 26 12.27 15.96 -28.24
N TRP A 27 12.16 14.74 -27.72
CA TRP A 27 11.18 14.38 -26.71
C TRP A 27 11.67 14.80 -25.33
N ARG A 28 10.81 15.46 -24.56
CA ARG A 28 11.08 15.83 -23.16
C ARG A 28 10.14 15.06 -22.26
N ASP A 29 10.44 13.79 -22.07
CA ASP A 29 9.62 12.89 -21.27
C ASP A 29 10.07 12.90 -19.79
N PRO A 30 9.18 12.55 -18.84
CA PRO A 30 9.58 12.32 -17.45
C PRO A 30 10.71 11.29 -17.37
N ASN A 31 11.72 11.54 -16.55
CA ASN A 31 12.91 10.68 -16.45
C ASN A 31 12.56 9.35 -15.74
N GLY A 32 12.30 8.31 -16.54
CA GLY A 32 11.98 6.96 -16.09
C GLY A 32 10.71 6.41 -16.76
N GLN A 33 10.67 5.10 -16.97
CA GLN A 33 9.50 4.39 -17.52
C GLN A 33 8.64 3.87 -16.37
N THR A 34 7.31 3.82 -16.56
CA THR A 34 6.27 3.27 -15.67
C THR A 34 6.76 2.04 -14.86
N PRO A 35 7.34 2.24 -13.67
CA PRO A 35 8.13 1.21 -13.00
C PRO A 35 7.26 0.08 -12.46
N LEU A 36 6.02 0.37 -12.06
CA LEU A 36 5.09 -0.65 -11.63
C LEU A 36 4.66 -1.51 -12.82
N THR A 37 4.22 -0.92 -13.93
CA THR A 37 3.87 -1.65 -15.16
C THR A 37 5.03 -2.51 -15.67
N ALA A 38 6.27 -2.01 -15.58
CA ALA A 38 7.47 -2.76 -15.94
C ALA A 38 7.71 -3.96 -15.00
N LEU A 39 7.54 -3.76 -13.69
CA LEU A 39 7.63 -4.82 -12.69
C LEU A 39 6.53 -5.88 -12.90
N MET A 40 5.29 -5.45 -13.11
CA MET A 40 4.14 -6.32 -13.35
C MET A 40 4.33 -7.19 -14.60
N SER A 41 5.00 -6.68 -15.64
CA SER A 41 5.36 -7.44 -16.83
C SER A 41 6.34 -8.59 -16.56
N LYS A 42 7.09 -8.54 -15.46
CA LYS A 42 8.03 -9.58 -15.01
C LYS A 42 7.46 -10.49 -13.93
N MET A 43 6.31 -10.15 -13.36
CA MET A 43 5.64 -10.97 -12.37
C MET A 43 4.90 -12.14 -13.03
N ARG A 44 4.71 -13.23 -12.27
CA ARG A 44 3.90 -14.36 -12.72
C ARG A 44 2.45 -13.87 -12.88
N SER A 45 1.87 -14.15 -14.04
CA SER A 45 0.46 -13.85 -14.33
C SER A 45 -0.34 -15.14 -14.37
N GLU A 46 -1.62 -15.01 -14.05
CA GLU A 46 -2.66 -16.02 -14.21
C GLU A 46 -3.78 -15.39 -15.03
N ALA A 47 -4.50 -16.18 -15.84
CA ALA A 47 -5.62 -15.71 -16.63
C ALA A 47 -6.93 -15.82 -15.82
N THR A 48 -7.87 -14.90 -16.04
CA THR A 48 -9.19 -14.91 -15.37
C THR A 48 -10.25 -15.10 -16.44
N ASP A 49 -11.28 -15.84 -16.07
CA ASP A 49 -12.45 -16.13 -16.88
C ASP A 49 -13.63 -15.19 -16.56
N ASP A 50 -13.56 -14.40 -15.48
CA ASP A 50 -14.60 -13.47 -15.05
C ASP A 50 -14.07 -12.02 -14.99
N PRO A 51 -14.84 -11.01 -15.45
CA PRO A 51 -14.49 -9.60 -15.23
C PRO A 51 -14.34 -9.19 -13.75
N GLU A 52 -14.87 -9.94 -12.78
CA GLU A 52 -14.57 -9.83 -11.35
C GLU A 52 -13.65 -10.96 -10.90
N PHE A 53 -12.48 -10.61 -10.37
CA PHE A 53 -11.60 -11.58 -9.73
C PHE A 53 -11.58 -11.36 -8.22
N SER A 54 -11.52 -12.46 -7.49
CA SER A 54 -11.57 -12.47 -6.03
C SER A 54 -10.43 -13.28 -5.46
N TRP A 55 -9.92 -12.87 -4.30
CA TRP A 55 -8.97 -13.65 -3.52
C TRP A 55 -9.38 -13.66 -2.06
N TRP A 56 -8.81 -14.61 -1.32
CA TRP A 56 -9.09 -14.78 0.10
C TRP A 56 -7.81 -14.51 0.87
N GLU A 57 -7.91 -13.72 1.93
CA GLU A 57 -6.81 -13.52 2.87
C GLU A 57 -7.26 -13.95 4.26
N GLU A 58 -6.38 -14.66 4.95
CA GLU A 58 -6.55 -15.00 6.35
C GLU A 58 -5.39 -14.38 7.14
N GLU A 59 -5.73 -13.43 8.01
CA GLU A 59 -4.78 -12.77 8.89
C GLU A 59 -4.59 -13.63 10.15
N LEU A 60 -3.38 -14.14 10.34
CA LEU A 60 -3.00 -14.82 11.58
C LEU A 60 -2.57 -13.79 12.62
N LYS A 61 -3.47 -13.50 13.55
CA LYS A 61 -3.19 -12.65 14.71
C LYS A 61 -3.41 -13.36 16.05
N PRO A 62 -2.65 -12.97 17.10
CA PRO A 62 -2.90 -13.41 18.47
C PRO A 62 -4.35 -13.09 18.87
N THR A 63 -5.02 -14.01 19.56
CA THR A 63 -6.38 -13.78 20.03
C THR A 63 -6.39 -12.72 21.12
N ARG A 64 -6.98 -11.56 20.84
CA ARG A 64 -7.22 -10.49 21.80
C ARG A 64 -8.70 -10.14 21.79
N VAL A 65 -9.33 -10.14 22.96
CA VAL A 65 -10.74 -9.75 23.13
C VAL A 65 -10.83 -8.45 23.90
N LYS A 66 -11.82 -7.61 23.58
CA LYS A 66 -11.96 -6.28 24.20
C LYS A 66 -13.13 -6.27 25.18
N SER A 67 -12.92 -5.71 26.38
CA SER A 67 -13.99 -5.46 27.34
C SER A 67 -14.94 -4.36 26.86
N HIS A 68 -16.18 -4.39 27.32
CA HIS A 68 -17.18 -3.38 26.99
C HIS A 68 -16.84 -1.98 27.55
N GLY A 69 -17.60 -0.97 27.13
CA GLY A 69 -17.37 0.44 27.45
C GLY A 69 -17.60 0.86 28.91
N THR A 70 -17.69 -0.10 29.83
CA THR A 70 -17.87 0.12 31.28
C THR A 70 -16.88 -0.72 32.06
N ASP A 71 -16.37 -0.16 33.17
CA ASP A 71 -15.48 -0.88 34.07
C ASP A 71 -16.15 -2.15 34.60
N ILE A 72 -15.36 -3.21 34.71
CA ILE A 72 -15.81 -4.50 35.23
C ILE A 72 -15.25 -4.66 36.64
N ALA A 73 -16.14 -4.72 37.62
CA ALA A 73 -15.78 -4.86 39.02
C ALA A 73 -15.04 -6.17 39.31
N ALA A 74 -14.15 -6.13 40.31
CA ALA A 74 -13.52 -7.33 40.85
C ALA A 74 -14.60 -8.30 41.36
N GLY A 75 -14.55 -9.57 40.92
CA GLY A 75 -15.55 -10.59 41.27
C GLY A 75 -16.66 -10.81 40.23
N THR A 76 -16.79 -9.94 39.22
CA THR A 76 -17.72 -10.20 38.11
C THR A 76 -17.24 -11.40 37.29
N THR A 77 -18.08 -12.43 37.15
CA THR A 77 -17.78 -13.69 36.45
C THR A 77 -18.36 -13.75 35.03
N ALA A 78 -19.35 -12.92 34.71
CA ALA A 78 -19.85 -12.75 33.34
C ALA A 78 -19.25 -11.48 32.73
N LEU A 79 -18.26 -11.63 31.86
CA LEU A 79 -17.66 -10.51 31.15
C LEU A 79 -18.51 -10.17 29.92
N THR A 80 -18.80 -8.88 29.74
CA THR A 80 -19.33 -8.33 28.49
C THR A 80 -18.16 -7.90 27.60
N LEU A 81 -18.12 -8.46 26.39
CA LEU A 81 -17.09 -8.22 25.39
C LEU A 81 -17.67 -7.49 24.17
N VAL A 82 -16.82 -6.74 23.49
CA VAL A 82 -17.14 -6.08 22.21
C VAL A 82 -16.29 -6.72 21.12
N ALA A 83 -16.96 -7.22 20.08
CA ALA A 83 -16.27 -7.75 18.91
C ALA A 83 -15.47 -6.62 18.24
N THR A 84 -14.14 -6.75 18.27
CA THR A 84 -13.19 -5.78 17.72
C THR A 84 -12.19 -6.56 16.87
N ASP A 85 -11.82 -6.01 15.70
CA ASP A 85 -10.89 -6.65 14.77
C ASP A 85 -11.29 -8.08 14.35
N GLY A 86 -12.59 -8.36 14.28
CA GLY A 86 -13.10 -9.69 13.91
C GLY A 86 -12.91 -10.75 14.99
N MET A 87 -12.50 -10.36 16.21
CA MET A 87 -12.36 -11.24 17.36
C MET A 87 -13.43 -10.97 18.40
N GLY A 88 -14.03 -12.02 18.96
CA GLY A 88 -15.06 -11.92 19.99
C GLY A 88 -15.04 -13.09 20.95
N ALA A 89 -16.11 -13.24 21.74
CA ALA A 89 -16.18 -14.31 22.71
C ALA A 89 -16.13 -15.70 22.05
N LEU A 90 -16.70 -15.87 20.84
CA LEU A 90 -16.75 -17.18 20.17
C LEU A 90 -15.38 -17.72 19.75
N ASP A 91 -14.33 -16.88 19.73
CA ASP A 91 -12.95 -17.31 19.52
C ASP A 91 -12.31 -17.96 20.75
N LEU A 92 -13.02 -17.96 21.88
CA LEU A 92 -12.59 -18.50 23.15
C LEU A 92 -13.26 -19.84 23.45
N VAL A 93 -12.52 -20.69 24.16
CA VAL A 93 -12.96 -22.01 24.62
C VAL A 93 -12.82 -22.07 26.14
N ALA A 94 -13.67 -22.85 26.80
CA ALA A 94 -13.48 -23.18 28.21
C ALA A 94 -12.05 -23.72 28.45
N GLY A 95 -11.39 -23.21 29.49
CA GLY A 95 -9.99 -23.50 29.78
C GLY A 95 -9.00 -22.50 29.22
N ASP A 96 -9.41 -21.57 28.33
CA ASP A 96 -8.54 -20.50 27.85
C ASP A 96 -8.11 -19.56 28.99
N LEU A 97 -6.85 -19.14 28.97
CA LEU A 97 -6.28 -18.16 29.89
C LEU A 97 -6.12 -16.81 29.18
N LEU A 98 -6.64 -15.77 29.82
CA LEU A 98 -6.65 -14.40 29.33
C LEU A 98 -5.84 -13.51 30.28
N LEU A 99 -4.79 -12.88 29.77
CA LEU A 99 -4.06 -11.83 30.45
C LEU A 99 -4.80 -10.51 30.26
N VAL A 100 -5.20 -9.86 31.35
CA VAL A 100 -5.79 -8.53 31.28
C VAL A 100 -4.67 -7.52 31.02
N GLU A 101 -4.73 -6.83 29.90
CA GLU A 101 -3.81 -5.75 29.57
C GLU A 101 -4.26 -4.50 30.34
N LYS A 102 -3.56 -4.22 31.44
CA LYS A 102 -3.72 -2.97 32.20
C LYS A 102 -2.52 -2.07 31.88
N LEU A 103 -2.71 -0.76 32.02
CA LEU A 103 -1.59 0.17 32.04
C LEU A 103 -0.64 -0.27 33.15
N GLU A 104 0.62 -0.53 32.82
CA GLU A 104 1.61 -1.03 33.76
C GLU A 104 2.12 0.12 34.65
N PRO A 105 1.78 0.18 35.95
CA PRO A 105 2.41 1.13 36.87
C PRO A 105 3.81 0.60 37.27
N THR A 106 4.53 1.32 38.13
CA THR A 106 5.84 0.91 38.70
C THR A 106 5.85 -0.45 39.42
N THR A 107 4.70 -1.12 39.54
CA THR A 107 4.57 -2.46 40.13
C THR A 107 3.75 -3.37 39.21
N TYR A 108 4.32 -4.52 38.87
CA TYR A 108 3.76 -5.53 37.97
C TYR A 108 2.49 -6.17 38.60
N THR A 109 1.30 -5.65 38.28
CA THR A 109 0.01 -6.12 38.85
C THR A 109 -0.90 -6.67 37.74
N PHE A 110 -0.57 -7.87 37.28
CA PHE A 110 -1.33 -8.55 36.22
C PHE A 110 -2.43 -9.40 36.80
N GLU A 111 -3.54 -9.44 36.08
CA GLU A 111 -4.65 -10.32 36.37
C GLU A 111 -4.78 -11.33 35.23
N ILE A 112 -4.81 -12.62 35.59
CA ILE A 112 -5.12 -13.69 34.64
C ILE A 112 -6.54 -14.16 34.94
N VAL A 113 -7.32 -14.26 33.87
CA VAL A 113 -8.72 -14.65 33.89
C VAL A 113 -8.83 -15.95 33.10
N GLN A 114 -9.48 -16.96 33.67
CA GLN A 114 -9.68 -18.24 32.99
C GLN A 114 -11.12 -18.34 32.51
N VAL A 115 -11.32 -18.77 31.27
CA VAL A 115 -12.66 -19.01 30.71
C VAL A 115 -13.25 -20.27 31.34
N SER A 116 -14.37 -20.14 32.02
CA SER A 116 -14.99 -21.24 32.77
C SER A 116 -16.00 -22.02 31.96
N ALA A 117 -16.63 -21.39 30.96
CA ALA A 117 -17.62 -22.01 30.10
C ALA A 117 -17.44 -21.58 28.65
N ASN A 118 -17.78 -22.48 27.73
CA ASN A 118 -17.78 -22.17 26.31
C ASN A 118 -18.84 -21.09 26.03
N PRO A 119 -18.47 -19.96 25.42
CA PRO A 119 -19.41 -18.90 25.12
C PRO A 119 -20.43 -19.37 24.08
N THR A 120 -21.69 -19.01 24.30
CA THR A 120 -22.81 -19.29 23.37
C THR A 120 -23.19 -18.07 22.55
N ILE A 121 -22.73 -16.88 22.96
CA ILE A 121 -22.96 -15.59 22.31
C ILE A 121 -21.63 -14.85 22.16
N ASN A 122 -21.49 -14.06 21.09
CA ASN A 122 -20.21 -13.43 20.77
C ASN A 122 -19.80 -12.25 21.68
N THR A 123 -20.74 -11.76 22.49
CA THR A 123 -20.56 -10.56 23.34
C THR A 123 -20.46 -10.89 24.83
N SER A 124 -20.48 -12.17 25.22
CA SER A 124 -20.36 -12.54 26.63
C SER A 124 -19.57 -13.83 26.81
N VAL A 125 -18.74 -13.84 27.86
CA VAL A 125 -17.98 -15.01 28.28
C VAL A 125 -18.05 -15.15 29.80
N THR A 126 -18.24 -16.39 30.28
CA THR A 126 -18.16 -16.71 31.70
C THR A 126 -16.74 -17.08 32.07
N VAL A 127 -16.23 -16.49 33.15
CA VAL A 127 -14.84 -16.61 33.59
C VAL A 127 -14.70 -16.81 35.09
N THR A 128 -13.58 -17.39 35.50
CA THR A 128 -13.04 -17.34 36.84
C THR A 128 -11.95 -16.26 36.90
N ARG A 129 -12.03 -15.40 37.93
CA ARG A 129 -11.12 -14.27 38.14
C ARG A 129 -9.97 -14.68 39.05
N GLY A 130 -8.79 -14.07 38.88
CA GLY A 130 -7.63 -14.37 39.74
C GLY A 130 -7.04 -15.77 39.51
N ALA A 131 -7.04 -16.24 38.28
CA ALA A 131 -6.43 -17.52 37.93
C ALA A 131 -4.90 -17.45 38.06
N GLN A 132 -4.24 -18.61 38.15
CA GLN A 132 -2.77 -18.73 38.26
C GLN A 132 -2.17 -17.95 39.45
N GLY A 133 -2.90 -17.86 40.56
CA GLY A 133 -2.45 -17.16 41.77
C GLY A 133 -2.45 -15.63 41.67
N THR A 134 -3.05 -15.07 40.61
CA THR A 134 -3.26 -13.61 40.49
C THR A 134 -4.46 -13.15 41.33
N THR A 135 -4.48 -11.87 41.68
CA THR A 135 -5.59 -11.28 42.45
C THR A 135 -6.55 -10.57 41.52
N ALA A 136 -7.85 -10.85 41.65
CA ALA A 136 -8.88 -10.17 40.86
C ALA A 136 -8.93 -8.67 41.18
N ALA A 137 -8.90 -7.82 40.15
CA ALA A 137 -8.97 -6.38 40.29
C ALA A 137 -9.99 -5.78 39.30
N ILE A 138 -10.17 -4.46 39.30
CA ILE A 138 -11.05 -3.83 38.31
C ILE A 138 -10.41 -3.98 36.93
N ILE A 139 -11.21 -4.38 35.92
CA ILE A 139 -10.80 -4.32 34.52
C ILE A 139 -11.39 -3.02 33.96
N PRO A 140 -10.57 -2.04 33.55
CA PRO A 140 -11.07 -0.79 33.00
C PRO A 140 -11.93 -1.01 31.74
N ALA A 141 -12.81 -0.06 31.47
CA ALA A 141 -13.56 0.00 30.22
C ALA A 141 -12.62 -0.06 29.02
N ASN A 142 -13.04 -0.73 27.95
CA ASN A 142 -12.28 -0.85 26.70
C ASN A 142 -10.88 -1.48 26.81
N SER A 143 -10.59 -2.23 27.88
CA SER A 143 -9.33 -2.95 28.04
C SER A 143 -9.26 -4.17 27.12
N PHE A 144 -8.06 -4.49 26.64
CA PHE A 144 -7.82 -5.72 25.90
C PHE A 144 -7.44 -6.86 26.85
N LEU A 145 -7.83 -8.07 26.47
CA LEU A 145 -7.45 -9.31 27.14
C LEU A 145 -6.79 -10.24 26.11
N LEU A 146 -5.51 -10.52 26.32
CA LEU A 146 -4.70 -11.36 25.44
C LEU A 146 -4.82 -12.83 25.84
N LYS A 147 -5.13 -13.71 24.89
CA LYS A 147 -5.07 -15.16 25.11
C LYS A 147 -3.61 -15.62 25.23
N ILE A 148 -3.23 -16.09 26.41
CA ILE A 148 -1.85 -16.52 26.72
C ILE A 148 -1.68 -18.04 26.69
N GLY A 149 -2.77 -18.80 26.61
CA GLY A 149 -2.73 -20.26 26.57
C GLY A 149 -4.03 -20.90 27.03
N THR A 150 -3.92 -22.15 27.44
CA THR A 150 -5.04 -22.97 27.93
C THR A 150 -4.61 -23.79 29.14
N ALA A 151 -5.50 -24.01 30.11
CA ALA A 151 -5.27 -24.85 31.27
C ALA A 151 -6.45 -25.80 31.49
N PHE A 152 -6.15 -27.09 31.59
CA PHE A 152 -7.13 -28.16 31.79
C PHE A 152 -6.69 -29.08 32.93
N ALA A 153 -7.66 -29.61 33.68
CA ALA A 153 -7.41 -30.59 34.72
C ALA A 153 -7.11 -31.98 34.11
N GLU A 154 -6.37 -32.81 34.85
CA GLU A 154 -6.06 -34.19 34.45
C GLU A 154 -7.35 -35.01 34.29
N GLY A 155 -7.42 -35.80 33.21
CA GLY A 155 -8.60 -36.64 32.90
C GLY A 155 -9.78 -35.91 32.27
N THR A 156 -9.62 -34.64 31.87
CA THR A 156 -10.65 -33.90 31.13
C THR A 156 -10.79 -34.37 29.68
N GLY A 157 -12.00 -34.25 29.12
CA GLY A 157 -12.25 -34.53 27.71
C GLY A 157 -11.62 -33.49 26.78
N ALA A 158 -11.60 -33.78 25.47
CA ALA A 158 -11.06 -32.86 24.48
C ALA A 158 -11.82 -31.52 24.48
N PRO A 159 -11.12 -30.38 24.36
CA PRO A 159 -11.74 -29.06 24.30
C PRO A 159 -12.58 -28.89 23.02
N LYS A 160 -13.51 -27.92 23.03
CA LYS A 160 -14.26 -27.57 21.82
C LYS A 160 -13.35 -26.86 20.81
N ALA A 161 -13.63 -27.07 19.53
CA ALA A 161 -12.95 -26.37 18.45
C ALA A 161 -13.54 -24.98 18.22
N THR A 162 -12.69 -24.03 17.84
CA THR A 162 -13.07 -22.72 17.27
C THR A 162 -12.69 -22.70 15.80
N ASN A 163 -13.42 -21.92 15.01
CA ASN A 163 -13.14 -21.72 13.59
C ASN A 163 -12.86 -20.25 13.30
N ARG A 164 -12.01 -20.00 12.31
CA ARG A 164 -11.80 -18.68 11.72
C ARG A 164 -12.13 -18.78 10.24
N ASN A 165 -12.78 -17.75 9.72
CA ASN A 165 -13.14 -17.70 8.31
C ASN A 165 -12.23 -16.69 7.61
N PRO A 166 -11.74 -16.99 6.39
CA PRO A 166 -10.98 -16.05 5.61
C PRO A 166 -11.86 -14.89 5.13
N THR A 167 -11.25 -13.72 4.89
CA THR A 167 -11.93 -12.53 4.36
C THR A 167 -11.83 -12.52 2.84
N LYS A 168 -12.96 -12.27 2.15
CA LYS A 168 -13.01 -12.14 0.69
C LYS A 168 -12.60 -10.73 0.28
N TYR A 169 -11.62 -10.65 -0.61
CA TYR A 169 -11.30 -9.44 -1.37
C TYR A 169 -11.63 -9.64 -2.84
N PHE A 170 -11.89 -8.54 -3.54
CA PHE A 170 -12.22 -8.58 -4.97
C PHE A 170 -11.79 -7.30 -5.68
N ASN A 171 -11.59 -7.42 -6.99
CA ASN A 171 -11.32 -6.30 -7.88
C ASN A 171 -11.85 -6.62 -9.30
N TYR A 172 -11.97 -5.59 -10.14
CA TYR A 172 -12.46 -5.72 -11.51
C TYR A 172 -11.33 -5.61 -12.54
N THR A 173 -11.52 -6.29 -13.67
CA THR A 173 -10.75 -6.03 -14.89
C THR A 173 -11.22 -4.73 -15.54
N GLN A 174 -10.27 -3.91 -16.00
CA GLN A 174 -10.55 -2.65 -16.67
C GLN A 174 -10.01 -2.68 -18.10
N ILE A 175 -10.81 -2.16 -19.03
CA ILE A 175 -10.42 -2.06 -20.44
C ILE A 175 -9.75 -0.70 -20.67
N PHE A 176 -8.46 -0.71 -20.96
CA PHE A 176 -7.73 0.48 -21.41
C PHE A 176 -7.75 0.57 -22.94
N LYS A 177 -8.21 1.70 -23.50
CA LYS A 177 -8.19 1.96 -24.95
C LYS A 177 -7.54 3.31 -25.23
N THR A 178 -6.51 3.32 -26.07
CA THR A 178 -5.88 4.53 -26.60
C THR A 178 -5.87 4.42 -28.12
N VAL A 179 -6.49 5.40 -28.78
CA VAL A 179 -6.64 5.42 -30.24
C VAL A 179 -5.64 6.39 -30.85
N TYR A 180 -5.22 6.09 -32.08
CA TYR A 180 -4.45 6.97 -32.92
C TYR A 180 -5.05 6.91 -34.32
N GLU A 181 -5.19 8.07 -34.96
CA GLU A 181 -5.82 8.20 -36.27
C GLU A 181 -4.98 9.15 -37.11
N MET A 182 -4.75 8.76 -38.36
CA MET A 182 -4.08 9.59 -39.35
C MET A 182 -4.87 9.51 -40.65
N THR A 183 -5.08 10.66 -41.28
CA THR A 183 -5.77 10.71 -42.58
C THR A 183 -4.81 10.25 -43.69
N GLY A 184 -5.33 9.63 -44.75
CA GLY A 184 -4.50 9.17 -45.87
C GLY A 184 -3.73 10.30 -46.58
N THR A 185 -4.27 11.52 -46.58
CA THR A 185 -3.55 12.70 -47.09
C THR A 185 -2.40 13.10 -46.17
N ALA A 186 -2.57 13.00 -44.85
CA ALA A 186 -1.50 13.30 -43.90
C ALA A 186 -0.38 12.25 -43.94
N GLU A 187 -0.72 10.98 -44.20
CA GLU A 187 0.26 9.90 -44.42
C GLU A 187 1.15 10.15 -45.63
N GLN A 188 0.56 10.64 -46.73
CA GLN A 188 1.27 10.92 -47.99
C GLN A 188 1.97 12.29 -48.00
N THR A 189 1.71 13.14 -47.01
CA THR A 189 2.35 14.46 -46.93
C THR A 189 3.77 14.30 -46.40
N ASN A 190 4.76 14.73 -47.19
CA ASN A 190 6.16 14.77 -46.76
C ASN A 190 6.33 15.74 -45.60
N ILE A 191 6.34 15.20 -44.38
CA ILE A 191 6.61 15.97 -43.17
C ILE A 191 8.10 15.93 -42.83
N ARG A 192 8.61 17.05 -42.32
CA ARG A 192 10.03 17.24 -41.99
C ARG A 192 10.47 16.55 -40.69
N THR A 193 9.55 15.88 -39.98
CA THR A 193 9.78 15.28 -38.65
C THR A 193 9.89 13.75 -38.68
N GLY A 194 10.18 13.16 -39.84
CA GLY A 194 10.24 11.71 -40.04
C GLY A 194 8.85 11.09 -40.30
N ASP A 195 8.70 9.79 -40.07
CA ASP A 195 7.42 9.07 -40.27
C ASP A 195 6.34 9.53 -39.26
N PRO A 196 5.22 10.12 -39.71
CA PRO A 196 4.17 10.59 -38.82
C PRO A 196 3.47 9.45 -38.08
N LEU A 197 3.27 8.31 -38.76
CA LEU A 197 2.58 7.15 -38.18
C LEU A 197 3.40 6.53 -37.06
N GLY A 198 4.68 6.29 -37.31
CA GLY A 198 5.60 5.74 -36.33
C GLY A 198 5.75 6.63 -35.10
N ASN A 199 5.76 7.95 -35.28
CA ASN A 199 5.82 8.90 -34.18
C ASN A 199 4.53 8.93 -33.34
N ASP A 200 3.36 8.93 -33.99
CA ASP A 200 2.09 8.96 -33.25
C ASP A 200 1.82 7.62 -32.54
N LYS A 201 2.17 6.49 -33.17
CA LYS A 201 2.15 5.20 -32.51
C LYS A 201 3.03 5.18 -31.26
N LYS A 202 4.26 5.72 -31.32
CA LYS A 202 5.14 5.82 -30.14
C LYS A 202 4.52 6.69 -29.04
N ARG A 203 4.02 7.88 -29.37
CA ARG A 203 3.30 8.75 -28.41
C ARG A 203 2.18 8.00 -27.69
N ARG A 204 1.37 7.30 -28.47
CA ARG A 204 0.17 6.64 -27.97
C ARG A 204 0.49 5.40 -27.15
N MET A 205 1.58 4.70 -27.46
CA MET A 205 2.13 3.66 -26.59
C MET A 205 2.59 4.22 -25.24
N PHE A 206 3.20 5.40 -25.20
CA PHE A 206 3.55 6.07 -23.95
C PHE A 206 2.30 6.51 -23.18
N ASP A 207 1.34 7.15 -23.84
CA ASP A 207 0.07 7.54 -23.21
C ASP A 207 -0.66 6.32 -22.62
N HIS A 208 -0.62 5.18 -23.31
CA HIS A 208 -1.27 3.95 -22.88
C HIS A 208 -0.62 3.34 -21.64
N SER A 209 0.72 3.25 -21.59
CA SER A 209 1.42 2.74 -20.41
C SER A 209 1.21 3.66 -19.20
N VAL A 210 1.23 4.98 -19.43
CA VAL A 210 0.95 5.98 -18.39
C VAL A 210 -0.47 5.85 -17.85
N ALA A 211 -1.47 5.64 -18.73
CA ALA A 211 -2.85 5.43 -18.32
C ALA A 211 -3.03 4.17 -17.47
N GLN A 212 -2.36 3.06 -17.82
CA GLN A 212 -2.37 1.84 -17.01
C GLN A 212 -1.71 2.06 -15.65
N GLU A 213 -0.52 2.67 -15.61
CA GLU A 213 0.22 2.95 -14.37
C GLU A 213 -0.60 3.78 -13.38
N LEU A 214 -1.22 4.87 -13.86
CA LEU A 214 -2.06 5.73 -13.02
C LEU A 214 -3.35 5.02 -12.58
N GLY A 215 -3.90 4.14 -13.42
CA GLY A 215 -5.01 3.27 -13.05
C GLY A 215 -4.65 2.33 -11.91
N TYR A 216 -3.48 1.67 -11.99
CA TYR A 216 -3.00 0.77 -10.94
C TYR A 216 -2.59 1.49 -9.65
N LEU A 217 -2.14 2.74 -9.71
CA LEU A 217 -1.80 3.52 -8.52
C LEU A 217 -3.01 4.15 -7.85
N PHE A 218 -3.91 4.80 -8.62
CA PHE A 218 -4.94 5.70 -8.10
C PHE A 218 -6.38 5.29 -8.44
N GLY A 219 -6.57 4.20 -9.16
CA GLY A 219 -7.90 3.72 -9.55
C GLY A 219 -8.79 3.37 -8.36
N PHE A 220 -10.10 3.47 -8.57
CA PHE A 220 -11.11 3.01 -7.61
C PHE A 220 -12.01 1.97 -8.29
N ARG A 221 -12.19 0.83 -7.64
CA ARG A 221 -13.08 -0.21 -8.10
C ARG A 221 -14.51 0.31 -8.11
N HIS A 222 -15.15 0.25 -9.27
CA HIS A 222 -16.52 0.70 -9.47
C HIS A 222 -17.10 0.04 -10.72
N GLU A 223 -18.38 -0.30 -10.68
CA GLU A 223 -19.13 -0.77 -11.84
C GLU A 223 -20.24 0.24 -12.16
N ALA A 224 -20.25 0.71 -13.41
CA ALA A 224 -21.22 1.63 -13.95
C ALA A 224 -21.82 1.07 -15.24
N THR A 225 -22.85 1.71 -15.77
CA THR A 225 -23.32 1.45 -17.13
C THR A 225 -22.69 2.48 -18.07
N GLY A 226 -21.96 2.00 -19.07
CA GLY A 226 -21.35 2.86 -20.09
C GLY A 226 -22.41 3.45 -21.04
N ALA A 227 -22.01 4.46 -21.81
CA ALA A 227 -22.89 5.14 -22.77
C ALA A 227 -23.52 4.20 -23.82
N ASN A 228 -22.88 3.07 -24.10
CA ASN A 228 -23.39 2.01 -24.98
C ASN A 228 -24.37 1.03 -24.29
N GLY A 229 -24.80 1.31 -23.06
CA GLY A 229 -25.69 0.43 -22.29
C GLY A 229 -25.02 -0.88 -21.83
N LYS A 230 -23.69 -0.96 -21.89
CA LYS A 230 -22.91 -2.13 -21.47
C LYS A 230 -22.18 -1.84 -20.15
N PRO A 231 -21.84 -2.86 -19.34
CA PRO A 231 -21.08 -2.66 -18.11
C PRO A 231 -19.76 -1.96 -18.36
N LEU A 232 -19.48 -0.93 -17.56
CA LEU A 232 -18.27 -0.14 -17.53
C LEU A 232 -17.61 -0.36 -16.17
N ARG A 233 -16.43 -1.00 -16.16
CA ARG A 233 -15.74 -1.38 -14.93
C ARG A 233 -14.44 -0.62 -14.78
N TYR A 234 -14.15 -0.26 -13.54
CA TYR A 234 -12.94 0.41 -13.12
C TYR A 234 -12.17 -0.50 -12.17
N THR A 235 -10.85 -0.60 -12.34
CA THR A 235 -10.00 -1.39 -11.47
C THR A 235 -9.60 -0.55 -10.24
N GLY A 236 -9.60 -1.18 -9.08
CA GLY A 236 -9.05 -0.62 -7.85
C GLY A 236 -7.54 -0.60 -7.91
N GLY A 237 -6.95 0.58 -7.66
CA GLY A 237 -5.52 0.77 -7.55
C GLY A 237 -5.04 0.74 -6.11
N LEU A 238 -3.72 0.82 -5.92
CA LEU A 238 -3.06 0.76 -4.62
C LEU A 238 -3.65 1.78 -3.63
N TYR A 239 -3.93 3.00 -4.07
CA TYR A 239 -4.49 4.04 -3.21
C TYR A 239 -5.83 3.63 -2.59
N GLN A 240 -6.69 2.93 -3.32
CA GLN A 240 -7.95 2.44 -2.76
C GLN A 240 -7.72 1.36 -1.72
N PHE A 241 -6.83 0.40 -1.97
CA PHE A 241 -6.52 -0.65 -0.99
C PHE A 241 -5.91 -0.09 0.29
N LEU A 242 -5.22 1.05 0.20
CA LEU A 242 -4.73 1.80 1.36
C LEU A 242 -5.82 2.65 2.04
N ALA A 243 -6.79 3.16 1.28
CA ALA A 243 -7.83 4.08 1.78
C ALA A 243 -9.10 3.37 2.29
N SER A 244 -9.42 2.18 1.79
CA SER A 244 -10.62 1.44 2.16
C SER A 244 -10.30 0.27 3.07
N ALA A 245 -10.58 0.42 4.36
CA ALA A 245 -10.97 -0.68 5.25
C ALA A 245 -9.97 -1.85 5.44
N ASN A 246 -8.66 -1.59 5.43
CA ASN A 246 -7.72 -2.47 6.15
C ASN A 246 -7.45 -1.87 7.53
N THR A 247 -8.20 -2.44 8.49
CA THR A 247 -8.00 -2.49 9.94
C THR A 247 -8.20 -1.22 10.78
N ALA A 248 -9.02 -1.36 11.81
CA ALA A 248 -9.38 -0.35 12.80
C ALA A 248 -8.23 0.01 13.78
N SER A 249 -6.97 -0.09 13.33
CA SER A 249 -5.80 0.11 14.20
C SER A 249 -4.51 0.59 13.52
N LEU A 250 -4.45 0.72 12.19
CA LEU A 250 -3.29 1.28 11.51
C LEU A 250 -3.75 2.30 10.47
N GLU A 251 -3.50 3.59 10.71
CA GLU A 251 -3.66 4.64 9.70
C GLU A 251 -2.70 4.35 8.53
N THR A 252 -3.14 3.55 7.55
CA THR A 252 -2.32 3.07 6.43
C THR A 252 -1.89 4.21 5.49
N ILE A 253 -2.57 5.35 5.56
CA ILE A 253 -2.22 6.59 4.86
C ILE A 253 -1.89 7.65 5.91
N LYS A 254 -0.59 7.95 6.06
CA LYS A 254 -0.11 9.07 6.88
C LYS A 254 0.07 10.31 6.01
N VAL A 255 -0.53 11.43 6.42
CA VAL A 255 -0.37 12.73 5.77
C VAL A 255 0.16 13.72 6.80
N TRP A 256 1.41 14.15 6.63
CA TRP A 256 2.02 15.14 7.49
C TRP A 256 1.69 16.56 7.00
N THR A 257 1.28 17.43 7.93
CA THR A 257 1.00 18.85 7.66
C THR A 257 2.26 19.72 7.80
N ALA A 258 3.25 19.24 8.54
CA ALA A 258 4.60 19.80 8.65
C ALA A 258 5.63 18.78 8.09
N MET A 259 6.87 19.23 7.91
CA MET A 259 7.96 18.34 7.55
C MET A 259 8.21 17.40 8.75
N PRO A 260 8.02 16.07 8.61
CA PRO A 260 8.24 15.15 9.73
C PRO A 260 9.72 15.13 10.13
N ASP A 261 10.03 14.59 11.30
CA ASP A 261 11.40 14.24 11.69
C ASP A 261 11.69 12.76 11.40
N GLU A 262 12.92 12.28 11.67
CA GLU A 262 13.30 10.87 11.47
C GLU A 262 12.45 9.92 12.31
N ASP A 263 12.17 10.29 13.56
CA ASP A 263 11.36 9.49 14.47
C ASP A 263 9.93 9.30 13.93
N ASP A 264 9.31 10.37 13.42
CA ASP A 264 7.98 10.30 12.79
C ASP A 264 7.97 9.40 11.55
N LEU A 265 9.04 9.42 10.76
CA LEU A 265 9.17 8.59 9.57
C LEU A 265 9.40 7.12 9.95
N LEU A 266 10.22 6.85 10.97
CA LEU A 266 10.43 5.50 11.50
C LEU A 266 9.14 4.92 12.08
N ASP A 267 8.39 5.73 12.84
CA ASP A 267 7.08 5.36 13.41
C ASP A 267 6.04 5.04 12.35
N ALA A 268 6.08 5.72 11.20
CA ALA A 268 5.19 5.42 10.09
C ALA A 268 5.60 4.18 9.29
N VAL A 269 6.88 3.79 9.32
CA VAL A 269 7.44 2.72 8.47
C VAL A 269 7.49 1.37 9.17
N TYR A 270 7.74 1.30 10.48
CA TYR A 270 7.86 0.01 11.17
C TYR A 270 6.63 -0.93 11.02
N PRO A 271 5.36 -0.45 11.00
CA PRO A 271 4.20 -1.35 10.93
C PRO A 271 4.13 -2.13 9.62
N VAL A 272 4.81 -1.66 8.56
CA VAL A 272 4.89 -2.34 7.26
C VAL A 272 5.65 -3.68 7.35
N PHE A 273 6.39 -3.90 8.43
CA PHE A 273 7.16 -5.12 8.69
C PHE A 273 6.50 -6.06 9.70
N ASP A 274 5.39 -5.68 10.35
CA ASP A 274 4.73 -6.51 11.38
C ASP A 274 4.17 -7.81 10.81
N TYR A 275 3.74 -7.77 9.55
CA TYR A 275 3.18 -8.92 8.85
C TYR A 275 4.16 -9.45 7.78
N ASN A 276 4.15 -10.77 7.59
CA ASN A 276 4.86 -11.42 6.49
C ASN A 276 3.85 -11.90 5.45
N ALA A 277 4.02 -11.46 4.21
CA ALA A 277 3.22 -11.91 3.09
C ALA A 277 3.89 -13.07 2.37
N GLY A 278 3.54 -14.30 2.76
CA GLY A 278 3.75 -15.48 1.93
C GLY A 278 5.21 -15.87 1.67
N GLY A 279 6.09 -15.74 2.68
CA GLY A 279 7.46 -16.27 2.60
C GLY A 279 8.44 -15.41 1.79
N ILE A 280 8.00 -14.22 1.36
CA ILE A 280 8.87 -13.17 0.84
C ILE A 280 9.50 -12.53 2.08
N GLY A 281 10.83 -12.53 2.16
CA GLY A 281 11.58 -12.09 3.34
C GLY A 281 11.31 -10.63 3.76
N ASN A 282 12.20 -10.08 4.58
CA ASN A 282 12.01 -8.74 5.16
C ASN A 282 12.30 -7.60 4.16
N GLU A 283 12.06 -7.82 2.87
CA GLU A 283 12.30 -6.87 1.79
C GLU A 283 10.98 -6.22 1.35
N ARG A 284 10.99 -4.90 1.16
CA ARG A 284 9.84 -4.10 0.68
C ARG A 284 10.28 -3.15 -0.42
N ILE A 285 9.39 -2.78 -1.34
CA ILE A 285 9.67 -1.77 -2.37
C ILE A 285 8.83 -0.52 -2.12
N ALA A 286 9.43 0.65 -2.28
CA ALA A 286 8.72 1.92 -2.20
C ALA A 286 8.85 2.71 -3.50
N LEU A 287 7.72 3.21 -3.99
CA LEU A 287 7.65 4.10 -5.16
C LEU A 287 7.51 5.53 -4.66
N CYS A 288 8.57 6.32 -4.82
CA CYS A 288 8.63 7.66 -4.25
C CYS A 288 8.76 8.75 -5.32
N GLY A 289 8.14 9.90 -5.05
CA GLY A 289 8.41 11.13 -5.79
C GLY A 289 9.79 11.72 -5.44
N ASN A 290 10.33 12.53 -6.34
CA ASN A 290 11.65 13.13 -6.19
C ASN A 290 11.72 14.12 -5.01
N GLY A 291 10.59 14.75 -4.65
CA GLY A 291 10.50 15.60 -3.47
C GLY A 291 10.69 14.81 -2.18
N PHE A 292 10.06 13.62 -2.10
CA PHE A 292 10.22 12.71 -0.95
C PHE A 292 11.67 12.22 -0.81
N LEU A 293 12.31 11.81 -1.91
CA LEU A 293 13.70 11.34 -1.85
C LEU A 293 14.69 12.45 -1.53
N ASN A 294 14.45 13.67 -2.01
CA ASN A 294 15.26 14.82 -1.62
C ASN A 294 15.10 15.13 -0.13
N TYR A 295 13.88 15.04 0.39
CA TYR A 295 13.60 15.18 1.81
C TYR A 295 14.32 14.11 2.64
N LEU A 296 14.29 12.84 2.21
CA LEU A 296 15.02 11.76 2.85
C LEU A 296 16.54 12.05 2.89
N ASN A 297 17.11 12.59 1.82
CA ASN A 297 18.53 12.98 1.80
C ASN A 297 18.84 14.14 2.77
N ILE A 298 17.92 15.10 2.95
CA ILE A 298 18.08 16.19 3.91
C ILE A 298 18.07 15.65 5.33
N LEU A 299 17.12 14.76 5.64
CA LEU A 299 16.99 14.11 6.94
C LEU A 299 18.25 13.30 7.29
N VAL A 300 18.78 12.53 6.33
CA VAL A 300 20.04 11.78 6.49
C VAL A 300 21.25 12.70 6.68
N LYS A 301 21.25 13.91 6.09
CA LYS A 301 22.36 14.87 6.21
C LYS A 301 22.42 15.54 7.58
N ASP A 302 21.28 15.78 8.21
CA ASP A 302 21.20 16.57 9.45
C ASP A 302 21.59 15.75 10.72
N GLN A 303 21.70 14.43 10.57
CA GLN A 303 21.98 13.49 11.65
C GLN A 303 23.47 13.13 11.74
N ALA A 304 24.07 13.37 12.91
CA ALA A 304 25.49 13.05 13.17
C ALA A 304 25.80 11.53 13.17
N SER A 305 24.76 10.69 13.26
CA SER A 305 24.88 9.23 13.44
C SER A 305 24.66 8.41 12.16
N VAL A 306 24.24 9.05 11.06
CA VAL A 306 23.97 8.33 9.80
C VAL A 306 25.21 8.34 8.91
N ARG A 307 25.75 7.14 8.61
CA ARG A 307 26.84 6.97 7.65
C ARG A 307 26.25 6.68 6.26
N ILE A 308 26.39 7.63 5.34
CA ILE A 308 26.10 7.40 3.92
C ILE A 308 27.21 6.49 3.36
N ASN A 309 26.95 5.19 3.32
CA ASN A 309 27.82 4.23 2.65
C ASN A 309 27.44 4.18 1.17
N TYR A 310 28.27 4.77 0.29
CA TYR A 310 28.17 4.62 -1.18
C TYR A 310 28.65 3.23 -1.63
N ASN A 311 28.22 2.16 -0.96
CA ASN A 311 28.48 0.80 -1.43
C ASN A 311 27.57 0.57 -2.65
N GLY A 312 28.18 0.28 -3.80
CA GLY A 312 27.60 0.43 -5.14
C GLY A 312 26.19 -0.11 -5.37
N ASP A 313 25.53 0.45 -6.39
CA ASP A 313 24.15 0.16 -6.76
C ASP A 313 23.87 -1.34 -6.93
N ILE A 314 22.97 -1.89 -6.12
CA ILE A 314 22.51 -3.27 -6.28
C ILE A 314 21.41 -3.29 -7.34
N LYS A 315 21.64 -4.09 -8.39
CA LYS A 315 20.64 -4.36 -9.43
C LYS A 315 19.67 -5.43 -8.92
N TYR A 316 18.42 -5.06 -8.72
CA TYR A 316 17.34 -6.01 -8.40
C TYR A 316 16.25 -5.87 -9.47
N PHE A 317 15.80 -6.99 -10.04
CA PHE A 317 14.88 -7.00 -11.19
C PHE A 317 15.27 -6.08 -12.38
N GLY A 318 16.56 -5.89 -12.62
CA GLY A 318 17.06 -5.05 -13.72
C GLY A 318 16.99 -3.53 -13.47
N MET A 319 16.64 -3.10 -12.26
CA MET A 319 16.60 -1.68 -11.86
C MET A 319 17.64 -1.38 -10.79
N GLN A 320 18.29 -0.22 -10.89
CA GLN A 320 19.04 0.37 -9.78
C GLN A 320 18.05 0.96 -8.77
N LEU A 321 18.20 0.57 -7.50
CA LEU A 321 17.35 0.92 -6.36
C LEU A 321 18.22 1.43 -5.21
N GLN A 322 17.75 2.45 -4.50
CA GLN A 322 18.40 2.89 -3.26
C GLN A 322 17.95 1.97 -2.13
N LYS A 323 18.89 1.48 -1.31
CA LYS A 323 18.60 0.55 -0.23
C LYS A 323 18.61 1.28 1.10
N TRP A 324 17.52 1.15 1.87
CA TRP A 324 17.47 1.56 3.26
C TRP A 324 17.30 0.33 4.15
N THR A 325 18.24 0.11 5.06
CA THR A 325 18.25 -1.05 5.97
C THR A 325 17.84 -0.65 7.38
N PHE A 326 16.81 -1.31 7.89
CA PHE A 326 16.35 -1.25 9.28
C PHE A 326 16.64 -2.57 10.00
N PRO A 327 16.64 -2.60 11.34
CA PRO A 327 16.72 -3.86 12.10
C PRO A 327 15.61 -4.86 11.73
N GLN A 328 14.41 -4.36 11.40
CA GLN A 328 13.24 -5.17 11.05
C GLN A 328 13.31 -5.71 9.61
N GLY A 329 14.00 -5.00 8.70
CA GLY A 329 14.00 -5.34 7.28
C GLY A 329 14.68 -4.31 6.39
N THR A 330 14.61 -4.51 5.08
CA THR A 330 15.17 -3.62 4.06
C THR A 330 14.06 -3.06 3.18
N ILE A 331 14.14 -1.76 2.87
CA ILE A 331 13.31 -1.11 1.87
C ILE A 331 14.14 -0.70 0.66
N TYR A 332 13.64 -1.01 -0.53
CA TYR A 332 14.17 -0.56 -1.81
C TYR A 332 13.36 0.64 -2.32
N LEU A 333 13.99 1.80 -2.40
CA LEU A 333 13.38 3.02 -2.87
C LEU A 333 13.61 3.19 -4.39
N LYS A 334 12.53 3.44 -5.12
CA LYS A 334 12.55 3.77 -6.55
C LYS A 334 11.87 5.09 -6.81
N THR A 335 12.49 5.94 -7.62
CA THR A 335 11.86 7.14 -8.17
C THR A 335 10.71 6.77 -9.12
N HIS A 336 9.52 7.32 -8.88
CA HIS A 336 8.40 7.19 -9.81
C HIS A 336 8.30 8.43 -10.74
N PRO A 337 8.55 8.29 -12.05
CA PRO A 337 8.66 9.41 -12.99
C PRO A 337 7.38 10.27 -13.06
N LEU A 338 6.20 9.64 -13.01
CA LEU A 338 4.93 10.36 -13.06
C LEU A 338 4.60 11.10 -11.74
N MET A 339 5.15 10.65 -10.61
CA MET A 339 4.95 11.36 -9.34
C MET A 339 5.83 12.61 -9.28
N ASN A 340 6.98 12.60 -9.96
CA ASN A 340 7.89 13.75 -10.02
C ASN A 340 7.27 14.98 -10.70
N VAL A 341 6.41 14.76 -11.70
CA VAL A 341 5.74 15.84 -12.44
C VAL A 341 4.43 16.27 -11.79
N ASN A 342 3.76 15.38 -11.05
CA ASN A 342 2.48 15.68 -10.41
C ASN A 342 2.70 16.48 -9.12
N SER A 343 2.17 17.71 -9.05
CA SER A 343 2.35 18.62 -7.91
C SER A 343 1.85 18.05 -6.58
N ARG A 344 0.83 17.18 -6.59
CA ARG A 344 0.26 16.56 -5.40
C ARG A 344 1.09 15.39 -4.86
N PHE A 345 1.73 14.63 -5.76
CA PHE A 345 2.39 13.37 -5.42
C PHE A 345 3.93 13.47 -5.47
N LYS A 346 4.48 14.63 -5.84
CA LYS A 346 5.92 14.88 -5.84
C LYS A 346 6.60 14.60 -4.50
N ASN A 347 5.89 14.84 -3.40
CA ASN A 347 6.37 14.62 -2.04
C ASN A 347 5.80 13.33 -1.40
N GLY A 348 5.03 12.55 -2.15
CA GLY A 348 4.46 11.29 -1.66
C GLY A 348 5.39 10.11 -1.90
N CYS A 349 5.24 9.08 -1.07
CA CYS A 349 5.80 7.77 -1.33
C CYS A 349 4.77 6.66 -1.03
N PHE A 350 4.74 5.64 -1.87
CA PHE A 350 3.94 4.44 -1.69
C PHE A 350 4.82 3.28 -1.23
N TRP A 351 4.55 2.76 -0.04
CA TRP A 351 5.23 1.58 0.51
C TRP A 351 4.44 0.34 0.10
N CYS A 352 4.96 -0.42 -0.85
CA CYS A 352 4.32 -1.65 -1.30
C CYS A 352 4.83 -2.82 -0.48
N MET A 353 3.96 -3.37 0.35
CA MET A 353 4.10 -4.72 0.86
C MET A 353 3.80 -5.68 -0.29
N VAL A 354 4.67 -6.66 -0.55
CA VAL A 354 4.42 -7.68 -1.58
C VAL A 354 3.40 -8.68 -1.04
N VAL A 355 2.18 -8.23 -0.75
CA VAL A 355 1.03 -9.11 -0.54
C VAL A 355 0.33 -9.17 -1.88
N ALA A 356 0.58 -10.28 -2.58
CA ALA A 356 -0.19 -10.76 -3.74
C ALA A 356 -0.76 -9.67 -4.68
N CYS A 357 0.11 -8.90 -5.35
CA CYS A 357 -0.30 -8.20 -6.56
C CYS A 357 -0.38 -9.22 -7.72
N ALA A 358 -1.39 -10.09 -7.69
CA ALA A 358 -1.77 -10.88 -8.85
C ALA A 358 -2.64 -9.98 -9.74
N THR A 359 -2.05 -9.37 -10.76
CA THR A 359 -2.86 -8.79 -11.85
C THR A 359 -3.07 -9.85 -12.89
N VAL A 360 -4.35 -10.10 -13.14
CA VAL A 360 -4.81 -10.97 -14.19
C VAL A 360 -4.90 -10.17 -15.49
N ARG A 361 -4.38 -10.74 -16.59
CA ARG A 361 -4.54 -10.20 -17.95
C ARG A 361 -5.84 -10.67 -18.58
#